data_AF-Q4JIS2-F1
#
_entry.id   AF-Q4JIS2-F1
#
_cell.length_a   1.000
_cell.length_b   1.000
_cell.length_c   1.000
_cell.angle_alpha   90.00
_cell.angle_beta   90.00
_cell.angle_gamma   90.00
#
_symmetry.space_group_name_H-M   'P 1'
#
loop_
_entity.id
_entity.type
_entity.pdbx_description
1 polymer ?
#
loop_
_entity_poly.entity_id
_entity_poly.type
_entity_poly.pdbx_seq_one_letter_code
_entity_poly.pdbx_strand_id
1 'polypeptide(L)'
;PLNVCAAFAGMPLSTGDGLRKALSKKRPTKQLAAYAGEFFAGAAALGRDPEVAVKVWEMVLSFAGYSFCKGHSCSYIRVAQHACYLRAHYPAEFIAAVLANGGGFYRPFAYVAEAMRMGLAVRPPDVNASAFRTTGHDGEVRIGFQFIKGLSDDTVERIACARGEQGTGNGERDNAPVARSPFPVPGSPFVSFDDLRIRTNLRPDDLRLLIRVGACDAIAGGMTRPMMLWAVDAASPPGPLSTFVERGSTALFASFPLSLARERGTGGEGTGVPRLREYDTDRRRRAEYELLGFTTDIHPMRLFTEELSRFRVVKSTALPQHVGRTVLCAGMLTTAKPVHTITEEPMEFATFDDGDGLIETVLFPAVYHARGHVLFDQGPFLFRGKVEQEFGAIHRDGPATGPAGAEWWRKLGAGSRRWAVDKAQAPHPAPRASRLR
;
A
#
# COMPACT_ATOMS: atom_id res chain seq x y z
N PRO A 1 38.02 -1.40 -16.16
CA PRO A 1 39.26 -1.90 -15.48
C PRO A 1 39.85 -3.16 -16.12
N LEU A 2 39.14 -4.30 -16.11
CA LEU A 2 39.67 -5.59 -16.58
C LEU A 2 40.20 -5.57 -18.02
N ASN A 3 39.37 -5.18 -18.99
CA ASN A 3 39.76 -5.14 -20.40
C ASN A 3 40.84 -4.07 -20.68
N VAL A 4 40.93 -3.02 -19.85
CA VAL A 4 41.95 -1.98 -19.99
C VAL A 4 43.31 -2.54 -19.59
N CYS A 5 43.42 -3.23 -18.46
CA CYS A 5 44.66 -3.89 -18.03
C CYS A 5 45.13 -4.95 -19.05
N ALA A 6 44.19 -5.72 -19.62
CA ALA A 6 44.53 -6.70 -20.64
C ALA A 6 44.97 -6.06 -21.97
N ALA A 7 44.23 -5.07 -22.48
CA ALA A 7 44.53 -4.47 -23.79
C ALA A 7 45.71 -3.48 -23.76
N PHE A 8 45.87 -2.73 -22.67
CA PHE A 8 46.90 -1.69 -22.57
C PHE A 8 48.24 -2.23 -22.06
N ALA A 9 48.20 -3.15 -21.09
CA ALA A 9 49.39 -3.69 -20.42
C ALA A 9 49.60 -5.19 -20.67
N GLY A 10 48.79 -5.86 -21.49
CA GLY A 10 48.95 -7.30 -21.79
C GLY A 10 48.72 -8.22 -20.59
N MET A 11 48.12 -7.71 -19.50
CA MET A 11 47.91 -8.51 -18.29
C MET A 11 46.89 -9.63 -18.54
N PRO A 12 47.10 -10.84 -17.98
CA PRO A 12 46.10 -11.89 -18.02
C PRO A 12 44.76 -11.42 -17.42
N LEU A 13 43.65 -11.86 -18.02
CA LEU A 13 42.31 -11.53 -17.51
C LEU A 13 42.09 -12.03 -16.07
N SER A 14 42.71 -13.15 -15.70
CA SER A 14 42.68 -13.66 -14.31
C SER A 14 43.33 -12.67 -13.33
N THR A 15 44.50 -12.13 -13.67
CA THR A 15 45.20 -11.10 -12.89
C THR A 15 44.37 -9.83 -12.79
N GLY A 16 43.75 -9.39 -13.90
CA GLY A 16 42.89 -8.21 -13.91
C GLY A 16 41.62 -8.36 -13.05
N ASP A 17 41.03 -9.55 -12.91
CA ASP A 17 39.92 -9.79 -11.96
C ASP A 17 40.43 -9.77 -10.51
N GLY A 18 41.64 -10.26 -10.27
CA GLY A 18 42.34 -10.10 -9.00
C GLY A 18 42.48 -8.63 -8.59
N LEU A 19 42.92 -7.79 -9.52
CA LEU A 19 42.99 -6.33 -9.33
C LEU A 19 41.61 -5.73 -9.04
N ARG A 20 40.56 -6.07 -9.81
CA ARG A 20 39.18 -5.60 -9.55
C ARG A 20 38.72 -5.96 -8.13
N LYS A 21 38.97 -7.19 -7.68
CA LYS A 21 38.64 -7.64 -6.33
C LYS A 21 39.42 -6.87 -5.26
N ALA A 22 40.71 -6.62 -5.50
CA ALA A 22 41.54 -5.82 -4.60
C ALA A 22 41.03 -4.37 -4.48
N LEU A 23 40.65 -3.74 -5.60
CA LEU A 23 40.07 -2.39 -5.65
C LEU A 23 38.73 -2.26 -4.92
N SER A 24 37.98 -3.38 -4.77
CA SER A 24 36.68 -3.39 -4.09
C SER A 24 36.77 -3.52 -2.56
N LYS A 25 37.97 -3.71 -1.99
CA LYS A 25 38.16 -3.88 -0.53
C LYS A 25 38.37 -2.53 0.16
N LYS A 26 37.79 -2.36 1.36
CA LYS A 26 37.90 -1.15 2.21
C LYS A 26 39.35 -0.72 2.56
N ARG A 27 40.35 -1.61 2.43
CA ARG A 27 41.78 -1.33 2.69
C ARG A 27 42.68 -2.05 1.66
N PRO A 28 43.01 -1.43 0.51
CA PRO A 28 43.56 -2.18 -0.63
C PRO A 28 45.10 -2.13 -0.77
N THR A 29 45.85 -1.69 0.24
CA THR A 29 47.22 -1.19 0.05
C THR A 29 48.30 -2.22 -0.30
N LYS A 30 48.31 -3.43 0.28
CA LYS A 30 49.41 -4.39 0.02
C LYS A 30 49.30 -5.14 -1.32
N GLN A 31 48.09 -5.38 -1.82
CA GLN A 31 47.89 -6.13 -3.07
C GLN A 31 47.99 -5.24 -4.32
N LEU A 32 47.69 -3.94 -4.20
CA LEU A 32 47.72 -3.02 -5.33
C LEU A 32 49.12 -2.73 -5.89
N ALA A 33 50.14 -2.69 -5.04
CA ALA A 33 51.51 -2.41 -5.47
C ALA A 33 52.05 -3.50 -6.42
N ALA A 34 51.72 -4.77 -6.16
CA ALA A 34 52.10 -5.89 -7.03
C ALA A 34 51.42 -5.77 -8.40
N TYR A 35 50.11 -5.50 -8.43
CA TYR A 35 49.38 -5.30 -9.69
C TYR A 35 49.84 -4.07 -10.47
N ALA A 36 50.26 -3.00 -9.79
CA ALA A 36 50.84 -1.83 -10.44
C ALA A 36 52.16 -2.20 -11.13
N GLY A 37 53.03 -2.96 -10.45
CA GLY A 37 54.28 -3.45 -11.04
C GLY A 37 54.05 -4.28 -12.30
N GLU A 38 53.12 -5.24 -12.26
CA GLU A 38 52.73 -6.03 -13.43
C GLU A 38 52.15 -5.18 -14.57
N PHE A 39 51.33 -4.19 -14.24
CA PHE A 39 50.75 -3.27 -15.23
C PHE A 39 51.81 -2.43 -15.94
N PHE A 40 52.71 -1.79 -15.20
CA PHE A 40 53.75 -0.94 -15.81
C PHE A 40 54.79 -1.76 -16.57
N ALA A 41 55.18 -2.94 -16.07
CA ALA A 41 56.08 -3.83 -16.77
C ALA A 41 55.48 -4.31 -18.10
N GLY A 42 54.19 -4.70 -18.09
CA GLY A 42 53.48 -5.11 -19.29
C GLY A 42 53.27 -3.97 -20.29
N ALA A 43 52.95 -2.77 -19.82
CA ALA A 43 52.85 -1.58 -20.66
C ALA A 43 54.20 -1.23 -21.32
N ALA A 44 55.31 -1.30 -20.58
CA ALA A 44 56.65 -1.06 -21.11
C ALA A 44 57.05 -2.11 -22.17
N ALA A 45 56.75 -3.39 -21.92
CA ALA A 45 57.01 -4.47 -22.88
C ALA A 45 56.24 -4.30 -24.20
N LEU A 46 55.07 -3.64 -24.15
CA LEU A 46 54.26 -3.28 -25.32
C LEU A 46 54.65 -1.92 -25.94
N GLY A 47 55.73 -1.29 -25.49
CA GLY A 47 56.22 -0.01 -26.01
C GLY A 47 55.31 1.18 -25.71
N ARG A 48 54.52 1.12 -24.63
CA ARG A 48 53.65 2.23 -24.22
C ARG A 48 54.45 3.33 -23.54
N ASP A 49 54.08 4.57 -23.85
CA ASP A 49 54.68 5.75 -23.22
C ASP A 49 54.47 5.73 -21.68
N PRO A 50 55.53 5.98 -20.88
CA PRO A 50 55.44 5.92 -19.42
C PRO A 50 54.45 6.94 -18.81
N GLU A 51 54.37 8.16 -19.34
CA GLU A 51 53.44 9.17 -18.83
C GLU A 51 51.99 8.79 -19.11
N VAL A 52 51.74 8.23 -20.30
CA VAL A 52 50.41 7.70 -20.65
C VAL A 52 50.04 6.50 -19.76
N ALA A 53 50.99 5.60 -19.48
CA ALA A 53 50.74 4.46 -18.62
C ALA A 53 50.34 4.88 -17.20
N VAL A 54 50.98 5.91 -16.64
CA VAL A 54 50.61 6.46 -15.33
C VAL A 54 49.18 6.99 -15.34
N LYS A 55 48.81 7.79 -16.35
CA LYS A 55 47.44 8.33 -16.49
C LYS A 55 46.39 7.22 -16.60
N VAL A 56 46.66 6.18 -17.40
CA VAL A 56 45.73 5.04 -17.56
C VAL A 56 45.60 4.27 -16.25
N TRP A 57 46.69 4.10 -15.51
CA TRP A 57 46.65 3.45 -14.20
C TRP A 57 45.81 4.25 -13.20
N GLU A 58 45.97 5.57 -13.12
CA GLU A 58 45.14 6.44 -12.29
C GLU A 58 43.65 6.35 -12.66
N MET A 59 43.32 6.31 -13.96
CA MET A 59 41.95 6.05 -14.41
C MET A 59 41.44 4.69 -13.91
N VAL A 60 42.25 3.63 -14.00
CA VAL A 60 41.87 2.29 -13.49
C VAL A 60 41.63 2.33 -11.97
N LEU A 61 42.45 3.06 -11.22
CA LEU A 61 42.27 3.26 -9.78
C LEU A 61 41.02 4.08 -9.45
N SER A 62 40.66 5.07 -10.28
CA SER A 62 39.47 5.90 -10.09
C SER A 62 38.14 5.11 -10.18
N PHE A 63 38.16 3.93 -10.81
CA PHE A 63 37.01 3.01 -10.82
C PHE A 63 36.81 2.26 -9.50
N ALA A 64 37.75 2.35 -8.54
CA ALA A 64 37.58 1.75 -7.22
C ALA A 64 36.38 2.38 -6.50
N GLY A 65 35.38 1.56 -6.16
CA GLY A 65 34.17 1.99 -5.47
C GLY A 65 32.94 2.19 -6.38
N TYR A 66 33.11 2.36 -7.69
CA TYR A 66 32.00 2.60 -8.64
C TYR A 66 31.95 1.61 -9.81
N SER A 67 32.81 0.59 -9.84
CA SER A 67 32.81 -0.43 -10.89
C SER A 67 31.65 -1.42 -10.74
N PHE A 68 30.84 -1.58 -11.79
CA PHE A 68 29.73 -2.56 -11.83
C PHE A 68 30.05 -3.80 -12.68
N CYS A 69 29.45 -4.93 -12.32
CA CYS A 69 29.51 -6.15 -13.14
C CYS A 69 28.58 -6.02 -14.34
N LYS A 70 29.15 -5.97 -15.56
CA LYS A 70 28.37 -5.84 -16.81
C LYS A 70 27.39 -6.99 -17.01
N GLY A 71 27.80 -8.24 -16.78
CA GLY A 71 26.92 -9.41 -16.93
C GLY A 71 25.69 -9.35 -16.02
N HIS A 72 25.89 -8.99 -14.74
CA HIS A 72 24.80 -8.79 -13.78
C HIS A 72 23.90 -7.61 -14.20
N SER A 73 24.49 -6.50 -14.64
CA SER A 73 23.72 -5.34 -15.08
C SER A 73 22.85 -5.67 -16.31
N CYS A 74 23.39 -6.40 -17.29
CA CYS A 74 22.66 -6.82 -18.48
C CYS A 74 21.46 -7.72 -18.16
N SER A 75 21.56 -8.62 -17.17
CA SER A 75 20.43 -9.47 -16.79
C SER A 75 19.28 -8.66 -16.17
N TYR A 76 19.59 -7.65 -15.35
CA TYR A 76 18.57 -6.77 -14.76
C TYR A 76 17.96 -5.81 -15.78
N ILE A 77 18.77 -5.28 -16.71
CA ILE A 77 18.27 -4.43 -17.81
C ILE A 77 17.22 -5.16 -18.63
N ARG A 78 17.41 -6.45 -18.91
CA ARG A 78 16.42 -7.25 -19.65
C ARG A 78 15.08 -7.33 -18.92
N VAL A 79 15.11 -7.53 -17.60
CA VAL A 79 13.88 -7.55 -16.77
C VAL A 79 13.20 -6.18 -16.77
N ALA A 80 13.99 -5.10 -16.64
CA ALA A 80 13.46 -3.73 -16.69
C ALA A 80 12.81 -3.41 -18.06
N GLN A 81 13.45 -3.82 -19.16
CA GLN A 81 12.90 -3.65 -20.51
C GLN A 81 11.57 -4.39 -20.67
N HIS A 82 11.46 -5.63 -20.19
CA HIS A 82 10.20 -6.37 -20.23
C HIS A 82 9.12 -5.68 -19.41
N ALA A 83 9.44 -5.20 -18.21
CA ALA A 83 8.49 -4.46 -17.37
C ALA A 83 8.03 -3.16 -18.04
N CYS A 84 8.95 -2.39 -18.63
CA CYS A 84 8.61 -1.18 -19.38
C CYS A 84 7.72 -1.49 -20.59
N TYR A 85 8.02 -2.54 -21.35
CA TYR A 85 7.21 -2.97 -22.48
C TYR A 85 5.79 -3.35 -22.04
N LEU A 86 5.66 -4.19 -21.00
CA LEU A 86 4.35 -4.57 -20.47
C LEU A 86 3.58 -3.38 -19.93
N ARG A 87 4.21 -2.46 -19.18
CA ARG A 87 3.56 -1.24 -18.71
C ARG A 87 3.11 -0.33 -19.85
N ALA A 88 3.84 -0.27 -20.96
CA ALA A 88 3.51 0.59 -22.10
C ALA A 88 2.39 0.03 -22.98
N HIS A 89 2.33 -1.29 -23.16
CA HIS A 89 1.41 -1.94 -24.11
C HIS A 89 0.25 -2.70 -23.45
N TYR A 90 0.43 -3.15 -22.20
CA TYR A 90 -0.55 -3.92 -21.41
C TYR A 90 -0.63 -3.35 -19.98
N PRO A 91 -0.98 -2.05 -19.83
CA PRO A 91 -0.90 -1.36 -18.55
C PRO A 91 -1.81 -1.96 -17.47
N ALA A 92 -3.02 -2.40 -17.84
CA ALA A 92 -3.98 -2.98 -16.91
C ALA A 92 -3.49 -4.32 -16.36
N GLU A 93 -3.05 -5.21 -17.25
CA GLU A 93 -2.47 -6.51 -16.94
C GLU A 93 -1.22 -6.36 -16.08
N PHE A 94 -0.35 -5.41 -16.42
CA PHE A 94 0.88 -5.14 -15.68
C PHE A 94 0.60 -4.69 -14.23
N ILE A 95 -0.27 -3.68 -14.06
CA ILE A 95 -0.63 -3.20 -12.71
C ILE A 95 -1.35 -4.29 -11.91
N ALA A 96 -2.27 -5.02 -12.53
CA ALA A 96 -2.96 -6.12 -11.89
C ALA A 96 -1.99 -7.22 -11.42
N ALA A 97 -0.99 -7.58 -12.24
CA ALA A 97 0.03 -8.55 -11.87
C ALA A 97 0.89 -8.08 -10.69
N VAL A 98 1.25 -6.78 -10.64
CA VAL A 98 1.98 -6.20 -9.51
C VAL A 98 1.15 -6.23 -8.23
N LEU A 99 -0.13 -5.86 -8.30
CA LEU A 99 -1.06 -5.91 -7.18
C LEU A 99 -1.31 -7.35 -6.71
N ALA A 100 -1.51 -8.28 -7.64
CA ALA A 100 -1.68 -9.70 -7.37
C ALA A 100 -0.46 -10.33 -6.66
N ASN A 101 0.74 -9.78 -6.88
CA ASN A 101 1.97 -10.18 -6.18
C ASN A 101 2.16 -9.45 -4.82
N GLY A 102 1.14 -8.75 -4.32
CA GLY A 102 1.17 -8.06 -3.03
C GLY A 102 1.79 -6.66 -3.06
N GLY A 103 1.97 -6.05 -4.24
CA GLY A 103 2.47 -4.69 -4.37
C GLY A 103 4.00 -4.54 -4.28
N GLY A 104 4.79 -5.59 -4.04
CA GLY A 104 6.25 -5.48 -4.14
C GLY A 104 6.87 -4.35 -3.29
N PHE A 105 7.45 -3.33 -3.94
CA PHE A 105 8.23 -2.26 -3.27
C PHE A 105 7.39 -1.11 -2.70
N TYR A 106 6.27 -0.75 -3.34
CA TYR A 106 5.40 0.33 -2.87
C TYR A 106 4.17 -0.23 -2.15
N ARG A 107 3.47 0.63 -1.40
CA ARG A 107 2.18 0.22 -0.82
C ARG A 107 1.13 0.04 -1.91
N PRO A 108 0.12 -0.86 -1.73
CA PRO A 108 -0.91 -1.11 -2.75
C PRO A 108 -1.60 0.14 -3.29
N PHE A 109 -1.89 1.13 -2.44
CA PHE A 109 -2.52 2.38 -2.88
C PHE A 109 -1.71 3.11 -3.95
N ALA A 110 -0.37 3.03 -3.92
CA ALA A 110 0.48 3.73 -4.87
C ALA A 110 0.32 3.17 -6.29
N TYR A 111 0.15 1.86 -6.41
CA TYR A 111 -0.15 1.21 -7.70
C TYR A 111 -1.56 1.53 -8.18
N VAL A 112 -2.53 1.57 -7.26
CA VAL A 112 -3.91 1.96 -7.59
C VAL A 112 -3.96 3.42 -8.06
N ALA A 113 -3.27 4.32 -7.36
CA ALA A 113 -3.16 5.73 -7.76
C ALA A 113 -2.46 5.88 -9.11
N GLU A 114 -1.40 5.10 -9.36
CA GLU A 114 -0.73 5.07 -10.66
C GLU A 114 -1.65 4.54 -11.77
N ALA A 115 -2.44 3.50 -11.50
CA ALA A 115 -3.43 2.98 -12.45
C ALA A 115 -4.40 4.08 -12.89
N MET A 116 -4.91 4.86 -11.94
CA MET A 116 -5.79 5.99 -12.21
C MET A 116 -5.07 7.08 -13.03
N ARG A 117 -3.81 7.40 -12.70
CA ARG A 117 -3.00 8.38 -13.45
C ARG A 117 -2.71 7.92 -14.89
N MET A 118 -2.62 6.61 -15.11
CA MET A 118 -2.51 5.99 -16.44
C MET A 118 -3.83 5.94 -17.21
N GLY A 119 -4.95 6.39 -16.60
CA GLY A 119 -6.27 6.40 -17.21
C GLY A 119 -7.02 5.05 -17.15
N LEU A 120 -6.57 4.12 -16.32
CA LEU A 120 -7.21 2.82 -16.14
C LEU A 120 -8.46 2.93 -15.26
N ALA A 121 -9.50 2.16 -15.59
CA ALA A 121 -10.69 2.04 -14.76
C ALA A 121 -10.44 1.04 -13.62
N VAL A 122 -10.20 1.54 -12.41
CA VAL A 122 -10.08 0.68 -11.23
C VAL A 122 -11.48 0.34 -10.73
N ARG A 123 -11.80 -0.95 -10.68
CA ARG A 123 -13.11 -1.45 -10.29
C ARG A 123 -13.04 -2.11 -8.90
N PRO A 124 -14.00 -1.82 -7.99
CA PRO A 124 -14.01 -2.43 -6.66
C PRO A 124 -14.22 -3.95 -6.73
N PRO A 125 -13.97 -4.67 -5.62
CA PRO A 125 -14.33 -6.08 -5.54
C PRO A 125 -15.80 -6.31 -5.93
N ASP A 126 -16.10 -7.44 -6.55
CA ASP A 126 -17.44 -7.84 -6.96
C ASP A 126 -17.60 -9.37 -6.82
N VAL A 127 -18.69 -9.83 -6.22
CA VAL A 127 -18.90 -11.27 -5.94
C VAL A 127 -19.01 -12.13 -7.19
N ASN A 128 -19.38 -11.55 -8.33
CA ASN A 128 -19.46 -12.25 -9.62
C ASN A 128 -18.17 -12.10 -10.43
N ALA A 129 -17.55 -10.91 -10.43
CA ALA A 129 -16.45 -10.59 -11.34
C ALA A 129 -15.04 -10.69 -10.72
N SER A 130 -14.89 -10.59 -9.39
CA SER A 130 -13.56 -10.64 -8.77
C SER A 130 -13.11 -12.07 -8.50
N ALA A 131 -11.82 -12.31 -8.76
CA ALA A 131 -11.11 -13.47 -8.23
C ALA A 131 -10.47 -13.13 -6.87
N PHE A 132 -9.78 -14.10 -6.25
CA PHE A 132 -8.95 -13.81 -5.08
C PHE A 132 -7.89 -12.74 -5.41
N ARG A 133 -7.15 -12.95 -6.49
CA ARG A 133 -6.13 -12.01 -6.98
C ARG A 133 -6.74 -10.94 -7.87
N THR A 134 -6.10 -9.78 -7.87
CA THR A 134 -6.47 -8.68 -8.77
C THR A 134 -6.24 -9.08 -10.22
N THR A 135 -7.19 -8.77 -11.08
CA THR A 135 -7.12 -9.04 -12.52
C THR A 135 -7.17 -7.74 -13.29
N GLY A 136 -6.60 -7.73 -14.50
CA GLY A 136 -6.59 -6.55 -15.36
C GLY A 136 -6.73 -6.97 -16.81
N HIS A 137 -7.60 -6.27 -17.54
CA HIS A 137 -7.86 -6.50 -18.96
C HIS A 137 -8.55 -5.28 -19.56
N ASP A 138 -8.34 -5.00 -20.85
CA ASP A 138 -9.06 -3.98 -21.62
C ASP A 138 -9.11 -2.58 -20.96
N GLY A 139 -8.02 -2.17 -20.31
CA GLY A 139 -7.95 -0.88 -19.62
C GLY A 139 -8.65 -0.83 -18.26
N GLU A 140 -9.15 -1.95 -17.76
CA GLU A 140 -9.76 -2.08 -16.43
C GLU A 140 -8.89 -2.91 -15.49
N VAL A 141 -8.85 -2.52 -14.21
CA VAL A 141 -8.22 -3.28 -13.12
C VAL A 141 -9.29 -3.63 -12.10
N ARG A 142 -9.64 -4.91 -11.98
CA ARG A 142 -10.62 -5.42 -11.01
C ARG A 142 -9.90 -5.83 -9.73
N ILE A 143 -10.17 -5.12 -8.64
CA ILE A 143 -9.61 -5.41 -7.32
C ILE A 143 -10.08 -6.79 -6.85
N GLY A 144 -9.11 -7.64 -6.49
CA GLY A 144 -9.35 -8.97 -5.95
C GLY A 144 -9.69 -8.98 -4.47
N PHE A 145 -10.27 -10.08 -4.00
CA PHE A 145 -10.64 -10.26 -2.58
C PHE A 145 -9.45 -10.22 -1.61
N GLN A 146 -8.22 -10.48 -2.09
CA GLN A 146 -6.98 -10.44 -1.31
C GLN A 146 -6.75 -9.12 -0.54
N PHE A 147 -7.39 -8.02 -0.94
CA PHE A 147 -7.25 -6.72 -0.29
C PHE A 147 -8.31 -6.42 0.77
N ILE A 148 -9.38 -7.23 0.88
CA ILE A 148 -10.42 -7.00 1.87
C ILE A 148 -9.92 -7.46 3.24
N LYS A 149 -9.54 -6.50 4.09
CA LYS A 149 -9.03 -6.77 5.44
C LYS A 149 -10.06 -7.54 6.26
N GLY A 150 -9.64 -8.67 6.80
CA GLY A 150 -10.43 -9.51 7.69
C GLY A 150 -11.38 -10.48 6.98
N LEU A 151 -11.43 -10.49 5.64
CA LEU A 151 -12.20 -11.48 4.91
C LEU A 151 -11.56 -12.86 5.05
N SER A 152 -12.36 -13.89 5.35
CA SER A 152 -11.87 -15.26 5.49
C SER A 152 -11.56 -15.93 4.15
N ASP A 153 -10.53 -16.79 4.12
CA ASP A 153 -10.21 -17.63 2.95
C ASP A 153 -11.38 -18.59 2.61
N ASP A 154 -12.06 -19.14 3.63
CA ASP A 154 -13.28 -19.95 3.49
C ASP A 154 -14.39 -19.20 2.71
N THR A 155 -14.52 -17.88 2.93
CA THR A 155 -15.49 -17.08 2.17
C THR A 155 -15.14 -17.02 0.69
N VAL A 156 -13.87 -16.78 0.36
CA VAL A 156 -13.41 -16.71 -1.03
C VAL A 156 -13.60 -18.05 -1.72
N GLU A 157 -13.26 -19.16 -1.05
CA GLU A 157 -13.44 -20.51 -1.57
C GLU A 157 -14.92 -20.86 -1.80
N ARG A 158 -15.81 -20.48 -0.87
CA ARG A 158 -17.26 -20.70 -1.02
C ARG A 158 -17.84 -19.91 -2.18
N ILE A 159 -17.41 -18.67 -2.38
CA ILE A 159 -17.81 -17.84 -3.52
C ILE A 159 -17.36 -18.51 -4.82
N ALA A 160 -16.09 -18.89 -4.94
CA ALA A 160 -15.55 -19.56 -6.12
C ALA A 160 -16.26 -20.90 -6.40
N CYS A 161 -16.42 -21.73 -5.38
CA CYS A 161 -17.10 -23.01 -5.48
C CYS A 161 -18.57 -22.86 -5.93
N ALA A 162 -19.30 -21.88 -5.36
CA ALA A 162 -20.66 -21.60 -5.77
C ALA A 162 -20.74 -21.13 -7.23
N ARG A 163 -19.74 -20.38 -7.72
CA ARG A 163 -19.59 -20.00 -9.14
C ARG A 163 -19.13 -21.15 -10.05
N GLY A 164 -18.90 -22.35 -9.52
CA GLY A 164 -18.43 -23.51 -10.29
C GLY A 164 -16.95 -23.43 -10.70
N GLU A 165 -16.18 -22.55 -10.07
CA GLU A 165 -14.74 -22.44 -10.27
C GLU A 165 -14.03 -23.50 -9.43
N GLN A 166 -12.96 -24.10 -9.97
CA GLN A 166 -12.04 -24.89 -9.13
C GLN A 166 -11.38 -23.90 -8.15
N GLY A 167 -11.52 -24.16 -6.84
CA GLY A 167 -11.09 -23.23 -5.80
C GLY A 167 -9.68 -22.69 -6.08
N THR A 168 -9.56 -21.38 -6.28
CA THR A 168 -8.29 -20.71 -6.56
C THR A 168 -7.48 -20.50 -5.28
N GLY A 169 -7.55 -21.48 -4.37
CA GLY A 169 -6.93 -21.43 -3.05
C GLY A 169 -5.49 -20.92 -3.19
N ASN A 170 -5.12 -20.03 -2.28
CA ASN A 170 -3.73 -19.65 -2.08
C ASN A 170 -2.90 -20.92 -2.16
N GLY A 171 -1.98 -21.01 -3.13
CA GLY A 171 -1.38 -22.26 -3.62
C GLY A 171 -0.54 -23.07 -2.62
N GLU A 172 -0.78 -22.94 -1.32
CA GLU A 172 -0.15 -23.67 -0.24
C GLU A 172 -1.15 -23.82 0.93
N ARG A 173 -2.05 -24.81 0.86
CA ARG A 173 -2.46 -25.68 2.00
C ARG A 173 -3.60 -26.63 1.62
N ASP A 174 -3.32 -27.89 1.90
CA ASP A 174 -4.20 -29.01 2.26
C ASP A 174 -5.64 -29.03 1.74
N ASN A 175 -5.84 -30.02 0.87
CA ASN A 175 -7.11 -30.62 0.47
C ASN A 175 -8.01 -30.99 1.68
N ALA A 176 -8.75 -30.03 2.22
CA ALA A 176 -9.99 -30.32 2.94
C ALA A 176 -11.15 -30.14 1.95
N PRO A 177 -12.00 -31.14 1.74
CA PRO A 177 -13.16 -30.99 0.87
C PRO A 177 -14.10 -29.93 1.44
N VAL A 178 -14.19 -28.78 0.77
CA VAL A 178 -15.24 -27.79 1.03
C VAL A 178 -16.58 -28.50 0.80
N ALA A 179 -17.43 -28.53 1.83
CA ALA A 179 -18.73 -29.17 1.76
C ALA A 179 -19.52 -28.57 0.59
N ARG A 180 -19.83 -29.40 -0.42
CA ARG A 180 -20.63 -28.99 -1.57
C ARG A 180 -22.00 -28.52 -1.09
N SER A 181 -22.37 -27.31 -1.49
CA SER A 181 -23.67 -26.72 -1.18
C SER A 181 -24.81 -27.63 -1.69
N PRO A 182 -25.85 -27.91 -0.89
CA PRO A 182 -26.89 -28.89 -1.22
C PRO A 182 -27.96 -28.43 -2.23
N PHE A 183 -27.85 -27.24 -2.85
CA PHE A 183 -28.89 -26.71 -3.75
C PHE A 183 -28.33 -26.02 -5.04
N PRO A 184 -29.04 -26.06 -6.19
CA PRO A 184 -28.52 -25.81 -7.55
C PRO A 184 -28.53 -24.31 -7.93
N VAL A 185 -27.66 -23.74 -8.79
CA VAL A 185 -26.95 -24.24 -9.99
C VAL A 185 -25.44 -23.89 -9.90
N PRO A 186 -24.54 -24.87 -9.74
CA PRO A 186 -23.09 -24.64 -9.82
C PRO A 186 -22.74 -24.04 -11.19
N GLY A 187 -21.94 -22.98 -11.23
CA GLY A 187 -21.45 -22.43 -12.51
C GLY A 187 -22.10 -21.14 -12.99
N SER A 188 -23.12 -20.61 -12.30
CA SER A 188 -23.82 -19.38 -12.73
C SER A 188 -23.49 -18.17 -11.85
N PRO A 189 -23.49 -16.93 -12.41
CA PRO A 189 -23.40 -15.72 -11.60
C PRO A 189 -24.51 -15.65 -10.54
N PHE A 190 -24.22 -15.07 -9.39
CA PHE A 190 -25.23 -14.72 -8.40
C PHE A 190 -26.19 -13.70 -8.98
N VAL A 191 -27.49 -13.97 -8.87
CA VAL A 191 -28.54 -13.10 -9.44
C VAL A 191 -29.13 -12.13 -8.41
N SER A 192 -28.94 -12.41 -7.12
CA SER A 192 -29.42 -11.56 -6.02
C SER A 192 -28.58 -11.76 -4.75
N PHE A 193 -28.69 -10.81 -3.81
CA PHE A 193 -28.05 -10.91 -2.50
C PHE A 193 -28.51 -12.16 -1.72
N ASP A 194 -29.78 -12.55 -1.82
CA ASP A 194 -30.27 -13.77 -1.18
C ASP A 194 -29.77 -15.04 -1.87
N ASP A 195 -29.62 -15.03 -3.20
CA ASP A 195 -29.00 -16.14 -3.94
C ASP A 195 -27.56 -16.39 -3.48
N LEU A 196 -26.77 -15.31 -3.32
CA LEU A 196 -25.43 -15.40 -2.74
C LEU A 196 -25.48 -16.08 -1.37
N ARG A 197 -26.32 -15.58 -0.45
CA ARG A 197 -26.40 -16.10 0.93
C ARG A 197 -26.79 -17.57 1.00
N ILE A 198 -27.79 -17.97 0.22
CA ILE A 198 -28.30 -19.35 0.18
C ILE A 198 -27.25 -20.30 -0.39
N ARG A 199 -26.61 -19.93 -1.51
CA ARG A 199 -25.65 -20.81 -2.19
C ARG A 199 -24.35 -21.00 -1.42
N THR A 200 -23.90 -19.97 -0.69
CA THR A 200 -22.57 -19.96 -0.05
C THR A 200 -22.61 -20.18 1.46
N ASN A 201 -23.73 -19.85 2.13
CA ASN A 201 -23.87 -19.86 3.59
C ASN A 201 -22.70 -19.16 4.30
N LEU A 202 -22.32 -17.96 3.81
CA LEU A 202 -21.23 -17.17 4.38
C LEU A 202 -21.53 -16.70 5.80
N ARG A 203 -20.46 -16.50 6.57
CA ARG A 203 -20.55 -15.95 7.92
C ARG A 203 -21.09 -14.50 7.86
N PRO A 204 -21.91 -14.08 8.83
CA PRO A 204 -22.42 -12.71 8.89
C PRO A 204 -21.31 -11.65 8.84
N ASP A 205 -20.18 -11.88 9.51
CA ASP A 205 -19.07 -10.93 9.55
C ASP A 205 -18.45 -10.71 8.16
N ASP A 206 -18.22 -11.79 7.41
CA ASP A 206 -17.70 -11.74 6.04
C ASP A 206 -18.70 -11.07 5.08
N LEU A 207 -20.00 -11.35 5.22
CA LEU A 207 -21.05 -10.66 4.44
C LEU A 207 -21.04 -9.14 4.71
N ARG A 208 -20.87 -8.72 5.97
CA ARG A 208 -20.78 -7.28 6.30
C ARG A 208 -19.56 -6.64 5.64
N LEU A 209 -18.42 -7.34 5.57
CA LEU A 209 -17.23 -6.83 4.86
C LEU A 209 -17.50 -6.68 3.36
N LEU A 210 -18.04 -7.70 2.70
CA LEU A 210 -18.38 -7.70 1.28
C LEU A 210 -19.36 -6.57 0.92
N ILE A 211 -20.41 -6.37 1.72
CA ILE A 211 -21.36 -5.27 1.52
C ILE A 211 -20.66 -3.92 1.68
N ARG A 212 -19.85 -3.75 2.73
CA ARG A 212 -19.20 -2.46 3.02
C ARG A 212 -18.23 -2.02 1.92
N VAL A 213 -17.49 -2.94 1.31
CA VAL A 213 -16.61 -2.63 0.17
C VAL A 213 -17.34 -2.54 -1.17
N GLY A 214 -18.63 -2.88 -1.22
CA GLY A 214 -19.44 -2.82 -2.44
C GLY A 214 -19.44 -4.08 -3.30
N ALA A 215 -18.90 -5.19 -2.80
CA ALA A 215 -18.82 -6.43 -3.56
C ALA A 215 -20.20 -7.01 -3.93
N CYS A 216 -21.24 -6.66 -3.18
CA CYS A 216 -22.61 -7.10 -3.42
C CYS A 216 -23.43 -6.11 -4.25
N ASP A 217 -22.88 -4.96 -4.67
CA ASP A 217 -23.67 -3.88 -5.28
C ASP A 217 -24.35 -4.32 -6.60
N ALA A 218 -23.68 -5.15 -7.42
CA ALA A 218 -24.22 -5.65 -8.68
C ALA A 218 -25.42 -6.60 -8.50
N ILE A 219 -25.54 -7.25 -7.33
CA ILE A 219 -26.59 -8.22 -7.02
C ILE A 219 -27.58 -7.69 -5.98
N ALA A 220 -27.52 -6.39 -5.65
CA ALA A 220 -28.31 -5.80 -4.59
C ALA A 220 -29.82 -5.83 -4.88
N GLY A 221 -30.23 -5.92 -6.16
CA GLY A 221 -31.63 -6.14 -6.54
C GLY A 221 -32.59 -5.08 -6.00
N GLY A 222 -32.14 -3.82 -5.93
CA GLY A 222 -32.92 -2.71 -5.36
C GLY A 222 -32.75 -2.50 -3.85
N MET A 223 -32.01 -3.37 -3.16
CA MET A 223 -31.58 -3.11 -1.79
C MET A 223 -30.43 -2.09 -1.76
N THR A 224 -30.43 -1.23 -0.75
CA THR A 224 -29.27 -0.40 -0.42
C THR A 224 -28.28 -1.19 0.44
N ARG A 225 -27.01 -0.75 0.55
CA ARG A 225 -26.05 -1.40 1.45
C ARG A 225 -26.57 -1.51 2.91
N PRO A 226 -27.22 -0.48 3.50
CA PRO A 226 -27.89 -0.60 4.79
C PRO A 226 -28.99 -1.67 4.84
N MET A 227 -29.79 -1.82 3.78
CA MET A 227 -30.81 -2.86 3.69
C MET A 227 -30.20 -4.26 3.67
N MET A 228 -29.12 -4.47 2.90
CA MET A 228 -28.39 -5.73 2.90
C MET A 228 -27.78 -6.03 4.28
N LEU A 229 -27.20 -5.03 4.96
CA LEU A 229 -26.67 -5.19 6.32
C LEU A 229 -27.79 -5.56 7.31
N TRP A 230 -28.94 -4.90 7.22
CA TRP A 230 -30.10 -5.26 8.04
C TRP A 230 -30.54 -6.72 7.77
N ALA A 231 -30.56 -7.16 6.51
CA ALA A 231 -30.94 -8.52 6.15
C ALA A 231 -29.96 -9.58 6.70
N VAL A 232 -28.68 -9.23 6.84
CA VAL A 232 -27.66 -10.06 7.51
C VAL A 232 -27.96 -10.20 9.00
N ASP A 233 -28.32 -9.10 9.67
CA ASP A 233 -28.57 -9.09 11.11
C ASP A 233 -29.95 -9.67 11.50
N ALA A 234 -30.95 -9.48 10.65
CA ALA A 234 -32.33 -9.92 10.89
C ALA A 234 -32.55 -11.40 10.58
N ALA A 235 -31.71 -12.00 9.73
CA ALA A 235 -31.69 -13.44 9.60
C ALA A 235 -31.13 -14.02 10.90
N SER A 236 -32.00 -14.59 11.73
CA SER A 236 -31.54 -15.42 12.84
C SER A 236 -30.53 -16.43 12.28
N PRO A 237 -29.38 -16.66 12.97
CA PRO A 237 -28.61 -17.84 12.68
C PRO A 237 -29.59 -19.03 12.74
N PRO A 238 -29.45 -20.08 11.91
CA PRO A 238 -30.14 -21.33 12.14
C PRO A 238 -29.60 -21.90 13.48
N GLY A 239 -30.14 -21.40 14.59
CA GLY A 239 -29.93 -21.91 15.91
C GLY A 239 -30.77 -23.17 16.11
N PRO A 240 -30.46 -23.99 17.12
CA PRO A 240 -31.09 -25.28 17.37
C PRO A 240 -32.52 -25.16 17.92
N LEU A 241 -33.34 -24.25 17.38
CA LEU A 241 -34.77 -24.14 17.73
C LEU A 241 -35.65 -25.10 16.94
N SER A 242 -35.13 -25.73 15.87
CA SER A 242 -35.81 -26.86 15.22
C SER A 242 -35.74 -28.16 16.02
N THR A 243 -34.85 -28.26 17.03
CA THR A 243 -34.72 -29.44 17.90
C THR A 243 -35.44 -29.32 19.24
N PHE A 244 -36.00 -28.16 19.59
CA PHE A 244 -36.77 -27.99 20.83
C PHE A 244 -38.26 -28.37 20.72
N VAL A 245 -38.77 -28.58 19.51
CA VAL A 245 -40.19 -28.97 19.32
C VAL A 245 -40.41 -30.48 19.55
N GLU A 246 -39.37 -31.31 19.53
CA GLU A 246 -39.51 -32.77 19.68
C GLU A 246 -39.48 -33.30 21.12
N ARG A 247 -39.18 -32.49 22.14
CA ARG A 247 -39.22 -32.96 23.53
C ARG A 247 -40.05 -32.03 24.39
N GLY A 248 -41.28 -32.48 24.67
CA GLY A 248 -42.30 -31.78 25.45
C GLY A 248 -41.77 -31.22 26.78
N SER A 249 -41.36 -29.96 26.74
CA SER A 249 -41.17 -29.13 27.92
C SER A 249 -41.81 -27.78 27.67
N THR A 250 -42.89 -27.56 28.40
CA THR A 250 -43.57 -26.27 28.57
C THR A 250 -42.63 -25.30 29.28
N ALA A 251 -41.89 -24.50 28.50
CA ALA A 251 -41.09 -23.40 29.03
C ALA A 251 -41.90 -22.10 29.03
N LEU A 252 -42.02 -21.52 30.23
CA LEU A 252 -42.70 -20.29 30.68
C LEU A 252 -42.26 -18.96 30.00
N PHE A 253 -41.75 -19.02 28.77
CA PHE A 253 -41.39 -17.84 27.95
C PHE A 253 -42.11 -17.79 26.59
N ALA A 254 -43.15 -18.62 26.40
CA ALA A 254 -44.03 -18.57 25.23
C ALA A 254 -44.97 -17.33 25.20
N SER A 255 -44.75 -16.34 26.06
CA SER A 255 -45.66 -15.21 26.30
C SER A 255 -45.03 -13.85 26.00
N PHE A 256 -44.12 -13.76 25.02
CA PHE A 256 -43.97 -12.51 24.26
C PHE A 256 -44.80 -12.65 22.98
N PRO A 257 -45.75 -11.73 22.70
CA PRO A 257 -46.60 -11.87 21.54
C PRO A 257 -45.75 -11.81 20.28
N LEU A 258 -45.62 -12.95 19.62
CA LEU A 258 -45.24 -13.13 18.22
C LEU A 258 -46.33 -12.57 17.28
N SER A 259 -47.03 -11.51 17.69
CA SER A 259 -48.19 -10.94 17.01
C SER A 259 -47.90 -9.67 16.23
N LEU A 260 -46.64 -9.21 16.19
CA LEU A 260 -46.21 -8.18 15.22
C LEU A 260 -45.68 -8.78 13.91
N ALA A 261 -45.62 -10.11 13.79
CA ALA A 261 -45.05 -10.79 12.62
C ALA A 261 -46.08 -11.38 11.64
N ARG A 262 -47.39 -11.25 11.88
CA ARG A 262 -48.38 -11.88 11.00
C ARG A 262 -49.77 -11.25 10.99
N GLU A 263 -49.86 -9.94 10.84
CA GLU A 263 -51.05 -9.33 10.22
C GLU A 263 -50.80 -9.20 8.72
N ARG A 264 -51.21 -10.25 7.98
CA ARG A 264 -51.41 -10.21 6.54
C ARG A 264 -52.66 -9.39 6.26
N GLY A 265 -52.48 -8.08 6.09
CA GLY A 265 -53.42 -7.20 5.39
C GLY A 265 -53.09 -7.20 3.89
N THR A 266 -54.13 -7.31 3.08
CA THR A 266 -54.09 -7.44 1.62
C THR A 266 -53.48 -6.22 0.91
N GLY A 267 -52.45 -6.46 0.09
CA GLY A 267 -51.99 -5.55 -0.97
C GLY A 267 -50.59 -4.96 -0.76
N GLY A 268 -49.57 -5.53 -1.43
CA GLY A 268 -48.25 -4.93 -1.61
C GLY A 268 -47.10 -5.91 -1.37
N GLU A 269 -46.49 -6.41 -2.45
CA GLU A 269 -45.25 -7.19 -2.41
C GLU A 269 -44.10 -6.36 -1.81
N GLY A 270 -43.46 -6.88 -0.77
CA GLY A 270 -42.29 -6.25 -0.15
C GLY A 270 -41.63 -7.20 0.85
N THR A 271 -40.38 -7.55 0.59
CA THR A 271 -39.50 -8.27 1.51
C THR A 271 -39.51 -7.59 2.88
N GLY A 272 -39.45 -8.36 3.98
CA GLY A 272 -39.54 -7.85 5.36
C GLY A 272 -38.38 -6.94 5.82
N VAL A 273 -37.60 -6.37 4.90
CA VAL A 273 -36.49 -5.45 5.14
C VAL A 273 -37.04 -4.01 5.14
N PRO A 274 -36.78 -3.20 6.18
CA PRO A 274 -37.20 -1.81 6.19
C PRO A 274 -36.53 -1.03 5.05
N ARG A 275 -37.23 -0.07 4.46
CA ARG A 275 -36.64 0.82 3.44
C ARG A 275 -35.64 1.75 4.10
N LEU A 276 -34.35 1.52 3.87
CA LEU A 276 -33.26 2.33 4.40
C LEU A 276 -32.55 3.08 3.27
N ARG A 277 -32.28 4.37 3.49
CA ARG A 277 -31.59 5.24 2.53
C ARG A 277 -30.15 4.76 2.32
N GLU A 278 -29.68 4.82 1.07
CA GLU A 278 -28.28 4.53 0.74
C GLU A 278 -27.31 5.51 1.39
N TYR A 279 -26.11 5.02 1.70
CA TYR A 279 -25.01 5.85 2.17
C TYR A 279 -24.61 6.89 1.13
N ASP A 280 -24.23 8.07 1.59
CA ASP A 280 -23.57 9.04 0.74
C ASP A 280 -22.23 8.48 0.22
N THR A 281 -21.75 9.06 -0.88
CA THR A 281 -20.55 8.60 -1.56
C THR A 281 -19.29 8.72 -0.68
N ASP A 282 -19.20 9.73 0.18
CA ASP A 282 -18.04 9.90 1.07
C ASP A 282 -17.97 8.77 2.10
N ARG A 283 -19.11 8.44 2.72
CA ARG A 283 -19.22 7.31 3.65
C ARG A 283 -18.88 5.97 3.00
N ARG A 284 -19.31 5.73 1.75
CA ARG A 284 -18.94 4.51 0.99
C ARG A 284 -17.43 4.44 0.74
N ARG A 285 -16.82 5.54 0.28
CA ARG A 285 -15.38 5.61 0.02
C ARG A 285 -14.54 5.49 1.29
N ARG A 286 -15.00 6.02 2.44
CA ARG A 286 -14.32 5.82 3.73
C ARG A 286 -14.34 4.36 4.16
N ALA A 287 -15.43 3.64 3.92
CA ALA A 287 -15.49 2.20 4.16
C ALA A 287 -14.55 1.41 3.23
N GLU A 288 -14.48 1.79 1.95
CA GLU A 288 -13.49 1.23 1.01
C GLU A 288 -12.05 1.49 1.49
N TYR A 289 -11.71 2.73 1.85
CA TYR A 289 -10.39 3.08 2.34
C TYR A 289 -10.01 2.33 3.62
N GLU A 290 -10.94 2.19 4.57
CA GLU A 290 -10.74 1.43 5.80
C GLU A 290 -10.40 -0.04 5.50
N LEU A 291 -11.23 -0.69 4.66
CA LEU A 291 -11.19 -2.14 4.43
C LEU A 291 -10.18 -2.56 3.36
N LEU A 292 -9.93 -1.75 2.34
CA LEU A 292 -8.98 -2.03 1.24
C LEU A 292 -7.63 -1.35 1.45
N GLY A 293 -7.60 -0.23 2.20
CA GLY A 293 -6.41 0.63 2.32
C GLY A 293 -6.28 1.67 1.20
N PHE A 294 -7.22 1.71 0.26
CA PHE A 294 -7.29 2.64 -0.85
C PHE A 294 -8.74 2.79 -1.34
N THR A 295 -9.00 3.82 -2.13
CA THR A 295 -10.26 4.04 -2.85
C THR A 295 -10.12 3.61 -4.31
N THR A 296 -11.22 3.22 -4.94
CA THR A 296 -11.20 2.72 -6.32
C THR A 296 -11.58 3.75 -7.37
N ASP A 297 -12.03 4.95 -6.97
CA ASP A 297 -12.49 5.98 -7.90
C ASP A 297 -11.77 7.33 -7.77
N ILE A 298 -11.12 7.60 -6.64
CA ILE A 298 -10.36 8.85 -6.39
C ILE A 298 -9.07 8.55 -5.61
N HIS A 299 -8.16 9.52 -5.54
CA HIS A 299 -7.00 9.45 -4.66
C HIS A 299 -7.41 9.56 -3.17
N PRO A 300 -6.87 8.74 -2.23
CA PRO A 300 -7.30 8.74 -0.82
C PRO A 300 -7.19 10.10 -0.11
N MET A 301 -6.24 10.96 -0.50
CA MET A 301 -6.13 12.32 0.06
C MET A 301 -7.41 13.15 -0.09
N ARG A 302 -8.23 12.86 -1.12
CA ARG A 302 -9.48 13.57 -1.37
C ARG A 302 -10.51 13.37 -0.24
N LEU A 303 -10.46 12.25 0.48
CA LEU A 303 -11.32 11.97 1.65
C LEU A 303 -11.08 12.94 2.81
N PHE A 304 -9.92 13.61 2.81
CA PHE A 304 -9.49 14.49 3.89
C PHE A 304 -9.48 15.97 3.48
N THR A 305 -10.11 16.32 2.35
CA THR A 305 -10.08 17.68 1.80
C THR A 305 -10.66 18.71 2.78
N GLU A 306 -11.76 18.38 3.44
CA GLU A 306 -12.41 19.27 4.41
C GLU A 306 -11.53 19.45 5.66
N GLU A 307 -10.99 18.36 6.20
CA GLU A 307 -10.09 18.39 7.35
C GLU A 307 -8.79 19.18 7.03
N LEU A 308 -8.27 19.02 5.82
CA LEU A 308 -7.06 19.71 5.33
C LEU A 308 -7.29 21.19 5.04
N SER A 309 -8.52 21.60 4.70
CA SER A 309 -8.86 23.01 4.43
C SER A 309 -8.57 23.97 5.60
N ARG A 310 -8.50 23.42 6.81
CA ARG A 310 -8.16 24.15 8.05
C ARG A 310 -6.67 24.52 8.13
N PHE A 311 -5.85 23.95 7.26
CA PHE A 311 -4.42 24.13 7.22
C PHE A 311 -3.99 24.80 5.91
N ARG A 312 -2.96 25.66 5.97
CA ARG A 312 -2.33 26.23 4.77
C ARG A 312 -1.33 25.22 4.20
N VAL A 313 -1.85 24.17 3.59
CA VAL A 313 -1.04 23.11 2.95
C VAL A 313 -0.57 23.58 1.58
N VAL A 314 0.73 23.44 1.33
CA VAL A 314 1.37 23.64 0.02
C VAL A 314 1.38 22.29 -0.69
N LYS A 315 0.80 22.27 -1.90
CA LYS A 315 0.78 21.12 -2.80
C LYS A 315 2.15 20.85 -3.41
N SER A 316 2.40 19.60 -3.79
CA SER A 316 3.58 19.12 -4.50
C SER A 316 3.94 20.00 -5.69
N THR A 317 2.95 20.34 -6.52
CA THR A 317 3.11 21.19 -7.72
C THR A 317 3.54 22.63 -7.44
N ALA A 318 3.33 23.14 -6.22
CA ALA A 318 3.70 24.49 -5.81
C ALA A 318 5.06 24.54 -5.09
N LEU A 319 5.63 23.40 -4.68
CA LEU A 319 6.92 23.34 -3.99
C LEU A 319 8.07 24.11 -4.67
N PRO A 320 8.21 24.12 -6.02
CA PRO A 320 9.26 24.91 -6.68
C PRO A 320 9.26 26.40 -6.31
N GLN A 321 8.11 26.97 -5.94
CA GLN A 321 7.96 28.38 -5.58
C GLN A 321 8.35 28.68 -4.12
N HIS A 322 8.65 27.64 -3.36
CA HIS A 322 8.93 27.71 -1.93
C HIS A 322 10.34 27.28 -1.55
N VAL A 323 11.26 27.15 -2.51
CA VAL A 323 12.68 26.82 -2.24
C VAL A 323 13.27 27.77 -1.18
N GLY A 324 13.96 27.18 -0.20
CA GLY A 324 14.52 27.85 0.96
C GLY A 324 13.51 28.17 2.08
N ARG A 325 12.20 27.94 1.86
CA ARG A 325 11.14 28.25 2.84
C ARG A 325 10.62 27.00 3.52
N THR A 326 10.21 27.16 4.77
CA THR A 326 9.50 26.11 5.53
C THR A 326 8.01 26.19 5.25
N VAL A 327 7.48 25.19 4.54
CA VAL A 327 6.05 25.08 4.22
C VAL A 327 5.36 24.07 5.13
N LEU A 328 4.07 23.79 4.92
CA LEU A 328 3.33 22.65 5.48
C LEU A 328 2.82 21.82 4.29
N CYS A 329 2.96 20.50 4.31
CA CYS A 329 2.48 19.62 3.24
C CYS A 329 1.67 18.47 3.84
N ALA A 330 0.83 17.83 3.03
CA ALA A 330 0.09 16.66 3.41
C ALA A 330 0.18 15.62 2.31
N GLY A 331 0.24 14.34 2.65
CA GLY A 331 0.32 13.26 1.67
C GLY A 331 0.19 11.86 2.26
N MET A 332 -0.06 10.90 1.38
CA MET A 332 -0.05 9.46 1.67
C MET A 332 1.37 8.93 1.53
N LEU A 333 1.84 8.12 2.47
CA LEU A 333 3.21 7.58 2.41
C LEU A 333 3.32 6.47 1.36
N THR A 334 4.00 6.74 0.25
CA THR A 334 4.21 5.82 -0.88
C THR A 334 5.30 4.79 -0.60
N THR A 335 6.46 5.26 -0.14
CA THR A 335 7.59 4.42 0.28
C THR A 335 8.42 5.15 1.33
N ALA A 336 9.13 4.39 2.14
CA ALA A 336 10.12 4.89 3.07
C ALA A 336 11.31 3.92 3.10
N LYS A 337 12.52 4.47 3.15
CA LYS A 337 13.77 3.71 3.16
C LYS A 337 14.68 4.23 4.28
N PRO A 338 14.83 3.46 5.37
CA PRO A 338 15.83 3.75 6.39
C PRO A 338 17.23 3.63 5.80
N VAL A 339 18.08 4.60 6.12
CA VAL A 339 19.50 4.65 5.74
C VAL A 339 20.32 5.18 6.92
N HIS A 340 21.64 5.07 6.84
CA HIS A 340 22.55 5.64 7.84
C HIS A 340 23.39 6.75 7.21
N THR A 341 23.71 7.78 7.99
CA THR A 341 24.65 8.83 7.60
C THR A 341 26.08 8.28 7.55
N ILE A 342 27.02 9.10 7.07
CA ILE A 342 28.46 8.79 7.13
C ILE A 342 28.93 8.62 8.58
N THR A 343 28.27 9.30 9.53
CA THR A 343 28.51 9.18 10.98
C THR A 343 27.76 8.01 11.62
N GLU A 344 27.16 7.12 10.82
CA GLU A 344 26.38 5.95 11.27
C GLU A 344 25.13 6.30 12.11
N GLU A 345 24.56 7.49 11.91
CA GLU A 345 23.29 7.88 12.53
C GLU A 345 22.11 7.50 11.62
N PRO A 346 21.00 6.96 12.17
CA PRO A 346 19.88 6.54 11.35
C PRO A 346 19.08 7.74 10.84
N MET A 347 18.70 7.70 9.57
CA MET A 347 17.82 8.67 8.92
C MET A 347 16.92 7.93 7.92
N GLU A 348 15.94 8.62 7.32
CA GLU A 348 15.01 7.96 6.40
C GLU A 348 14.65 8.84 5.21
N PHE A 349 14.66 8.26 4.01
CA PHE A 349 14.09 8.86 2.81
C PHE A 349 12.64 8.39 2.68
N ALA A 350 11.70 9.32 2.59
CA ALA A 350 10.28 9.03 2.48
C ALA A 350 9.67 9.80 1.30
N THR A 351 8.85 9.10 0.52
CA THR A 351 8.10 9.70 -0.59
C THR A 351 6.62 9.73 -0.21
N PHE A 352 6.01 10.91 -0.29
CA PHE A 352 4.57 11.10 -0.07
C PHE A 352 3.85 11.44 -1.38
N ASP A 353 2.59 11.04 -1.52
CA ASP A 353 1.71 11.40 -2.64
C ASP A 353 0.55 12.26 -2.12
N ASP A 354 0.43 13.49 -2.60
CA ASP A 354 -0.66 14.40 -2.22
C ASP A 354 -1.90 14.30 -3.12
N GLY A 355 -1.82 13.47 -4.16
CA GLY A 355 -2.84 13.30 -5.21
C GLY A 355 -2.66 14.23 -6.41
N ASP A 356 -1.78 15.23 -6.32
CA ASP A 356 -1.36 16.09 -7.43
C ASP A 356 0.08 15.76 -7.90
N GLY A 357 0.88 15.15 -7.03
CA GLY A 357 2.26 14.75 -7.32
C GLY A 357 2.97 14.12 -6.11
N LEU A 358 4.21 13.72 -6.35
CA LEU A 358 5.07 13.14 -5.31
C LEU A 358 5.87 14.22 -4.58
N ILE A 359 6.11 13.99 -3.29
CA ILE A 359 6.87 14.85 -2.38
C ILE A 359 7.97 13.99 -1.75
N GLU A 360 9.20 14.19 -2.23
CA GLU A 360 10.39 13.53 -1.67
C GLU A 360 10.82 14.25 -0.39
N THR A 361 10.99 13.49 0.68
CA THR A 361 11.23 14.01 2.04
C THR A 361 12.37 13.28 2.71
N VAL A 362 13.20 14.01 3.43
CA VAL A 362 14.30 13.48 4.24
C VAL A 362 14.00 13.68 5.72
N LEU A 363 13.95 12.58 6.46
CA LEU A 363 13.90 12.58 7.92
C LEU A 363 15.32 12.43 8.47
N PHE A 364 15.98 13.55 8.73
CA PHE A 364 17.30 13.57 9.37
C PHE A 364 17.28 12.95 10.78
N PRO A 365 18.44 12.52 11.32
CA PRO A 365 18.49 11.70 12.53
C PRO A 365 17.67 12.22 13.72
N ALA A 366 17.75 13.52 14.01
CA ALA A 366 16.97 14.12 15.09
C ALA A 366 15.44 13.95 14.91
N VAL A 367 14.95 14.10 13.68
CA VAL A 367 13.53 13.93 13.34
C VAL A 367 13.16 12.45 13.29
N TYR A 368 14.03 11.61 12.71
CA TYR A 368 13.82 10.17 12.64
C TYR A 368 13.69 9.54 14.03
N HIS A 369 14.60 9.86 14.96
CA HIS A 369 14.50 9.39 16.34
C HIS A 369 13.21 9.84 17.03
N ALA A 370 12.79 11.09 16.82
CA ALA A 370 11.61 11.64 17.46
C ALA A 370 10.30 11.11 16.86
N ARG A 371 10.24 10.88 15.54
CA ARG A 371 8.99 10.73 14.78
C ARG A 371 8.97 9.62 13.74
N GLY A 372 10.07 8.92 13.48
CA GLY A 372 10.15 7.87 12.46
C GLY A 372 9.10 6.76 12.65
N HIS A 373 8.80 6.40 13.91
CA HIS A 373 7.77 5.41 14.24
C HIS A 373 6.36 5.77 13.73
N VAL A 374 6.08 7.05 13.45
CA VAL A 374 4.77 7.48 12.93
C VAL A 374 4.56 6.98 11.50
N LEU A 375 5.63 6.75 10.72
CA LEU A 375 5.54 6.29 9.33
C LEU A 375 5.06 4.84 9.18
N PHE A 376 5.01 4.07 10.27
CA PHE A 376 4.39 2.73 10.26
C PHE A 376 2.87 2.78 10.07
N ASP A 377 2.24 3.94 10.28
CA ASP A 377 0.82 4.12 10.02
C ASP A 377 0.48 4.15 8.52
N GLN A 378 -0.79 3.92 8.18
CA GLN A 378 -1.30 3.96 6.79
C GLN A 378 -1.50 5.39 6.24
N GLY A 379 -1.36 6.43 7.08
CA GLY A 379 -1.63 7.81 6.70
C GLY A 379 -3.13 8.18 6.70
N PRO A 380 -3.49 9.41 6.31
CA PRO A 380 -2.62 10.44 5.70
C PRO A 380 -1.74 11.16 6.73
N PHE A 381 -0.64 11.75 6.23
CA PHE A 381 0.34 12.48 7.04
C PHE A 381 0.29 13.97 6.77
N LEU A 382 0.37 14.78 7.83
CA LEU A 382 0.60 16.22 7.76
C LEU A 382 1.98 16.52 8.32
N PHE A 383 2.81 17.23 7.56
CA PHE A 383 4.23 17.40 7.89
C PHE A 383 4.79 18.78 7.54
N ARG A 384 5.73 19.25 8.36
CA ARG A 384 6.43 20.54 8.23
C ARG A 384 7.92 20.32 7.92
N GLY A 385 8.49 21.16 7.05
CA GLY A 385 9.86 21.02 6.58
C GLY A 385 10.24 22.11 5.58
N LYS A 386 11.55 22.34 5.43
CA LYS A 386 12.16 23.32 4.54
C LYS A 386 12.26 22.72 3.13
N VAL A 387 11.86 23.46 2.11
CA VAL A 387 11.98 23.03 0.72
C VAL A 387 13.40 23.32 0.24
N GLU A 388 14.08 22.30 -0.27
CA GLU A 388 15.40 22.39 -0.87
C GLU A 388 15.35 21.85 -2.32
N GLN A 389 16.28 22.30 -3.16
CA GLN A 389 16.41 21.82 -4.52
C GLN A 389 17.83 21.31 -4.72
N GLU A 390 17.97 20.03 -5.03
CA GLU A 390 19.25 19.38 -5.25
C GLU A 390 19.19 18.61 -6.58
N PHE A 391 20.14 18.84 -7.47
CA PHE A 391 20.23 18.17 -8.79
C PHE A 391 18.97 18.22 -9.66
N GLY A 392 18.14 19.27 -9.52
CA GLY A 392 16.89 19.43 -10.27
C GLY A 392 15.69 18.69 -9.66
N ALA A 393 15.88 17.91 -8.59
CA ALA A 393 14.83 17.36 -7.76
C ALA A 393 14.55 18.27 -6.55
N ILE A 394 13.29 18.43 -6.18
CA ILE A 394 12.89 19.25 -5.03
C ILE A 394 12.63 18.31 -3.87
N HIS A 395 13.47 18.41 -2.85
CA HIS A 395 13.40 17.61 -1.63
C HIS A 395 12.97 18.48 -0.46
N ARG A 396 12.43 17.86 0.59
CA ARG A 396 12.06 18.56 1.80
C ARG A 396 12.80 18.04 3.02
N ASP A 397 13.42 18.97 3.73
CA ASP A 397 14.20 18.70 4.93
C ASP A 397 13.38 18.94 6.19
N GLY A 398 13.42 18.00 7.14
CA GLY A 398 12.97 18.23 8.52
C GLY A 398 13.85 19.28 9.22
N PRO A 399 13.30 20.12 10.12
CA PRO A 399 13.98 21.34 10.54
C PRO A 399 15.26 21.09 11.36
N ALA A 400 16.32 21.80 10.97
CA ALA A 400 17.53 22.02 11.76
C ALA A 400 17.24 22.92 12.98
N THR A 401 17.68 22.44 14.14
CA THR A 401 18.03 23.17 15.38
C THR A 401 17.25 24.45 15.74
N GLY A 402 16.28 24.28 16.65
CA GLY A 402 15.74 25.34 17.51
C GLY A 402 14.77 24.75 18.55
N PRO A 403 14.65 25.28 19.78
CA PRO A 403 13.92 24.62 20.89
C PRO A 403 12.40 24.51 20.69
N ALA A 404 11.85 24.97 19.57
CA ALA A 404 10.41 25.04 19.28
C ALA A 404 9.98 24.16 18.08
N GLY A 405 10.84 23.28 17.56
CA GLY A 405 10.59 22.49 16.34
C GLY A 405 9.69 21.25 16.48
N ALA A 406 9.17 20.95 17.68
CA ALA A 406 8.62 19.63 18.01
C ALA A 406 7.09 19.47 17.88
N GLU A 407 6.31 20.52 17.62
CA GLU A 407 4.90 20.47 18.05
C GLU A 407 3.86 19.83 17.11
N TRP A 408 4.07 19.59 15.80
CA TRP A 408 2.89 19.32 14.92
C TRP A 408 3.05 18.22 13.86
N TRP A 409 3.31 16.98 14.29
CA TRP A 409 3.02 15.77 13.50
C TRP A 409 1.72 15.14 13.98
N ARG A 410 0.68 15.09 13.14
CA ARG A 410 -0.60 14.45 13.49
C ARG A 410 -1.11 13.59 12.33
N LYS A 411 -1.54 12.37 12.66
CA LYS A 411 -2.40 11.52 11.84
C LYS A 411 -3.81 12.10 11.83
N LEU A 412 -4.39 12.33 10.65
CA LEU A 412 -5.79 12.71 10.55
C LEU A 412 -6.66 11.43 10.63
N GLY A 413 -7.73 11.47 11.45
CA GLY A 413 -8.79 10.45 11.39
C GLY A 413 -8.80 9.33 12.45
N ALA A 414 -7.94 9.34 13.48
CA ALA A 414 -8.11 8.43 14.62
C ALA A 414 -9.17 8.97 15.59
N GLY A 415 -10.39 8.42 15.53
CA GLY A 415 -11.44 8.70 16.49
C GLY A 415 -11.09 8.21 17.89
N SER A 416 -10.48 9.08 18.71
CA SER A 416 -10.78 9.15 20.15
C SER A 416 -10.38 10.52 20.69
N ARG A 417 -11.33 11.16 21.39
CA ARG A 417 -11.06 12.34 22.21
C ARG A 417 -10.18 11.90 23.37
N ARG A 418 -8.92 12.35 23.40
CA ARG A 418 -8.27 12.71 24.67
C ARG A 418 -7.13 13.69 24.43
N TRP A 419 -7.33 14.87 24.99
CA TRP A 419 -6.41 15.98 25.05
C TRP A 419 -5.50 15.76 26.25
N ALA A 420 -4.19 15.94 26.07
CA ALA A 420 -3.26 16.16 27.17
C ALA A 420 -2.32 17.29 26.75
N VAL A 421 -2.52 18.44 27.40
CA VAL A 421 -1.59 19.56 27.43
C VAL A 421 -1.01 19.55 28.84
N ASP A 422 0.29 19.35 28.96
CA ASP A 422 1.09 19.77 30.12
C ASP A 422 2.52 20.04 29.60
N LYS A 423 2.87 21.32 29.40
CA LYS A 423 3.51 22.27 30.34
C LYS A 423 5.04 22.15 30.36
N ALA A 424 5.67 23.11 29.69
CA ALA A 424 6.93 23.70 30.13
C ALA A 424 6.80 25.24 30.10
N GLN A 425 6.43 25.77 31.26
CA GLN A 425 6.80 27.04 31.89
C GLN A 425 7.16 28.25 30.99
N ALA A 426 6.29 29.27 31.05
CA ALA A 426 6.66 30.69 30.99
C ALA A 426 6.15 31.36 32.29
N PRO A 427 6.78 32.46 32.76
CA PRO A 427 6.85 32.80 34.18
C PRO A 427 5.56 33.41 34.76
N HIS A 428 5.37 33.18 36.05
CA HIS A 428 4.30 33.71 36.90
C HIS A 428 4.15 35.24 36.83
N PRO A 429 2.92 35.74 37.02
CA PRO A 429 2.61 36.36 38.30
C PRO A 429 1.36 35.78 39.00
N ALA A 430 1.15 36.26 40.23
CA ALA A 430 0.36 35.72 41.34
C ALA A 430 -1.17 35.62 41.14
N PRO A 431 -1.90 34.88 42.02
CA PRO A 431 -3.26 34.43 41.77
C PRO A 431 -4.32 35.44 42.25
N ARG A 432 -5.40 35.58 41.50
CA ARG A 432 -6.71 35.96 42.04
C ARG A 432 -7.78 35.00 41.55
N ALA A 433 -8.48 34.45 42.54
CA ALA A 433 -9.59 33.53 42.41
C ALA A 433 -10.76 34.14 41.63
N SER A 434 -11.45 33.34 40.81
CA SER A 434 -12.84 32.92 41.03
C SER A 434 -13.50 32.36 39.75
N ARG A 435 -13.99 31.12 39.89
CA ARG A 435 -15.28 30.55 39.43
C ARG A 435 -15.81 30.79 37.99
N LEU A 436 -16.08 29.65 37.34
CA LEU A 436 -17.29 29.27 36.56
C LEU A 436 -17.55 30.09 35.26
N ARG A 437 -17.74 29.52 34.07
CA ARG A 437 -18.17 28.20 33.58
C ARG A 437 -17.45 27.89 32.27
#